data_AF-A0A0R2CYI6-F1
#
_entry.id   AF-A0A0R2CYI6-F1
#
_cell.length_a   1.000
_cell.length_b   1.000
_cell.length_c   1.000
_cell.angle_alpha   90.00
_cell.angle_beta   90.00
_cell.angle_gamma   90.00
#
_symmetry.space_group_name_H-M   'P 1'
#
loop_
_entity.id
_entity.type
_entity.pdbx_description
1 polymer ?
#
loop_
_entity_poly.entity_id
_entity_poly.type
_entity_poly.pdbx_seq_one_letter_code
_entity_poly.pdbx_strand_id
1 'polypeptide(L)'
;MLEKDTPFNMGHFVSKKNTQLMNDMNSNKAWNNSYRVEKSKEWQAYVNDQAAYAPGSFSYQWSPVNHRVKGFNVSSANNEFWSNLSLTSANLK
;
A
#
# COMPACT_ATOMS: atom_id res chain seq x y z
N MET A 1 -7.64 5.76 -4.54
CA MET A 1 -6.89 6.62 -5.50
C MET A 1 -7.69 6.91 -6.76
N LEU A 2 -8.35 5.94 -7.41
CA LEU A 2 -9.14 6.18 -8.63
C LEU A 2 -10.66 6.15 -8.42
N GLU A 3 -11.13 6.28 -7.19
CA GLU A 3 -12.56 6.39 -6.94
C GLU A 3 -13.07 7.75 -7.45
N LYS A 4 -14.30 7.75 -7.99
CA LYS A 4 -14.88 8.89 -8.70
C LYS A 4 -14.87 10.18 -7.88
N ASP A 5 -15.24 10.09 -6.61
CA ASP A 5 -15.46 11.25 -5.74
C ASP A 5 -14.32 11.42 -4.72
N THR A 6 -13.14 10.83 -5.00
CA THR A 6 -11.97 10.91 -4.11
C THR A 6 -11.00 12.01 -4.55
N PRO A 7 -10.64 12.98 -3.68
CA PRO A 7 -9.70 14.05 -4.01
C PRO A 7 -8.31 13.58 -4.48
N PHE A 8 -7.87 12.39 -4.07
CA PHE A 8 -6.61 11.80 -4.51
C PHE A 8 -6.62 11.31 -5.98
N ASN A 9 -7.76 11.34 -6.68
CA ASN A 9 -7.84 11.09 -8.12
C ASN A 9 -7.42 12.35 -8.89
N MET A 10 -6.13 12.66 -8.86
CA MET A 10 -5.56 13.91 -9.41
C MET A 10 -5.74 14.05 -10.93
N GLY A 11 -5.87 12.94 -11.66
CA GLY A 11 -6.15 12.94 -13.10
C GLY A 11 -7.63 12.93 -13.43
N HIS A 12 -8.50 12.89 -12.41
CA HIS A 12 -9.96 12.80 -12.54
C HIS A 12 -10.44 11.67 -13.49
N PHE A 13 -9.68 10.58 -13.57
CA PHE A 13 -10.05 9.43 -14.40
C PHE A 13 -11.27 8.73 -13.79
N VAL A 14 -12.37 8.69 -14.54
CA VAL A 14 -13.63 8.08 -14.12
C VAL A 14 -14.25 7.34 -15.30
N SER A 15 -14.58 6.06 -15.08
CA SER A 15 -15.32 5.25 -16.05
C SER A 15 -16.29 4.32 -15.33
N LYS A 16 -17.35 3.91 -16.02
CA LYS A 16 -18.33 2.94 -15.48
C LYS A 16 -17.64 1.64 -15.05
N LYS A 17 -16.68 1.15 -15.85
CA LYS A 17 -15.92 -0.08 -15.56
C LYS A 17 -15.00 0.07 -14.36
N ASN A 18 -14.30 1.20 -14.21
CA ASN A 18 -13.47 1.47 -13.03
C ASN A 18 -14.32 1.50 -11.75
N THR A 19 -15.46 2.21 -11.77
CA THR A 19 -16.40 2.24 -10.64
C THR A 19 -16.91 0.84 -10.29
N GLN A 20 -17.28 0.04 -11.29
CA GLN A 20 -17.72 -1.34 -11.07
C GLN A 20 -16.63 -2.20 -10.40
N LEU A 21 -15.40 -2.18 -10.93
CA LEU A 21 -14.30 -2.98 -10.39
C LEU A 21 -13.93 -2.57 -8.96
N MET A 22 -13.95 -1.27 -8.66
CA MET A 22 -13.71 -0.79 -7.29
C MET A 22 -14.81 -1.26 -6.34
N ASN A 23 -16.08 -1.19 -6.75
CA ASN A 23 -17.20 -1.70 -5.97
C ASN A 23 -17.09 -3.22 -5.75
N ASP A 24 -16.69 -3.98 -6.77
CA ASP A 24 -16.53 -5.43 -6.67
C ASP A 24 -15.42 -5.81 -5.66
N MET A 25 -14.26 -5.13 -5.72
CA MET A 25 -13.14 -5.33 -4.79
C MET A 25 -13.47 -4.96 -3.33
N ASN A 26 -14.45 -4.09 -3.12
CA ASN A 26 -14.88 -3.62 -1.79
C ASN A 26 -16.24 -4.20 -1.36
N SER A 27 -16.80 -5.15 -2.12
CA SER A 27 -18.09 -5.80 -1.84
C SER A 27 -17.97 -6.93 -0.81
N ASN A 28 -19.09 -7.41 -0.28
CA ASN A 28 -19.13 -8.60 0.58
C ASN A 28 -18.54 -9.86 -0.08
N LYS A 29 -18.52 -9.96 -1.42
CA LYS A 29 -17.88 -11.08 -2.10
C LYS A 29 -16.36 -11.08 -1.93
N ALA A 30 -15.77 -9.90 -1.71
CA ALA A 30 -14.33 -9.73 -1.52
C ALA A 30 -13.81 -10.23 -0.15
N TRP A 31 -14.69 -10.67 0.75
CA TRP A 31 -14.28 -11.48 1.91
C TRP A 31 -13.70 -12.83 1.48
N ASN A 32 -14.06 -13.32 0.29
CA ASN A 32 -13.35 -14.44 -0.34
C ASN A 32 -12.04 -13.94 -0.99
N ASN A 33 -10.90 -14.46 -0.52
CA ASN A 33 -9.59 -14.03 -1.00
C ASN A 33 -9.39 -14.24 -2.51
N SER A 34 -9.82 -15.38 -3.06
CA SER A 34 -9.67 -15.68 -4.49
C SER A 34 -10.47 -14.70 -5.35
N TYR A 35 -11.70 -14.39 -4.95
CA TYR A 35 -12.53 -13.39 -5.63
C TYR A 35 -11.87 -12.00 -5.61
N ARG A 36 -11.36 -11.58 -4.44
CA ARG A 36 -10.70 -10.28 -4.32
C ARG A 36 -9.44 -10.20 -5.18
N VAL A 37 -8.61 -11.24 -5.19
CA VAL A 37 -7.40 -11.32 -6.03
C VAL A 37 -7.75 -11.25 -7.51
N GLU A 38 -8.78 -11.97 -7.95
CA GLU A 38 -9.27 -11.93 -9.34
C GLU A 38 -9.66 -10.50 -9.74
N LYS A 39 -10.54 -9.85 -8.98
CA LYS A 39 -11.00 -8.49 -9.28
C LYS A 39 -9.89 -7.44 -9.19
N SER A 40 -8.92 -7.60 -8.30
CA SER A 40 -7.74 -6.73 -8.24
C SER A 40 -6.84 -6.88 -9.47
N LYS A 41 -6.69 -8.08 -10.03
CA LYS A 41 -5.93 -8.28 -11.28
C LYS A 41 -6.67 -7.71 -12.49
N GLU A 42 -7.99 -7.90 -12.57
CA GLU A 42 -8.83 -7.27 -13.60
C GLU A 42 -8.72 -5.74 -13.56
N TRP A 43 -8.77 -5.15 -12.37
CA TRP A 43 -8.59 -3.72 -12.17
C TRP A 43 -7.21 -3.23 -12.64
N GLN A 44 -6.13 -3.91 -12.25
CA GLN A 44 -4.77 -3.57 -12.70
C GLN A 44 -4.63 -3.64 -14.23
N ALA A 45 -5.17 -4.68 -14.87
CA ALA A 45 -5.15 -4.79 -16.33
C ALA A 45 -5.94 -3.66 -17.00
N TYR A 46 -7.14 -3.34 -16.48
CA TYR A 46 -7.99 -2.28 -17.01
C TYR A 46 -7.35 -0.89 -16.89
N VAL A 47 -6.79 -0.53 -15.72
CA VAL A 47 -6.19 0.80 -15.54
C VAL A 47 -4.92 0.98 -16.39
N ASN A 48 -4.17 -0.11 -16.62
CA ASN A 48 -3.04 -0.10 -17.53
C ASN A 48 -3.47 0.04 -18.99
N ASP A 49 -4.50 -0.71 -19.43
CA ASP A 49 -5.05 -0.65 -20.78
C ASP A 49 -5.59 0.75 -21.11
N GLN A 50 -6.28 1.38 -20.16
CA GLN A 50 -6.80 2.73 -20.32
C GLN A 50 -5.73 3.82 -20.14
N ALA A 51 -4.49 3.44 -19.81
CA ALA A 51 -3.42 4.36 -19.46
C ALA A 51 -3.84 5.43 -18.43
N ALA A 52 -4.70 5.03 -17.47
CA ALA A 52 -5.24 5.95 -16.47
C ALA A 52 -4.11 6.56 -15.63
N TYR A 53 -3.11 5.74 -15.30
CA TYR A 53 -1.84 6.11 -14.69
C TYR A 53 -0.75 5.18 -15.21
N ALA A 54 0.48 5.69 -15.34
CA ALA A 54 1.67 4.88 -15.61
C ALA A 54 2.39 4.58 -14.28
N PRO A 55 2.50 3.30 -13.86
CA PRO A 55 3.33 2.94 -12.72
C PRO A 55 4.79 3.33 -12.96
N GLY A 56 5.43 3.95 -11.95
CA GLY A 56 6.85 4.33 -12.02
C GLY A 56 7.78 3.17 -11.66
N SER A 57 8.08 3.02 -10.37
CA SER A 57 9.01 2.00 -9.88
C SER A 57 8.57 1.44 -8.52
N PHE A 58 8.84 0.15 -8.29
CA PHE A 58 8.88 -0.40 -6.94
C PHE A 58 10.21 -0.05 -6.27
N SER A 59 10.21 0.16 -4.96
CA SER A 59 11.41 0.51 -4.20
C SER A 59 11.56 -0.38 -2.96
N TYR A 60 12.81 -0.59 -2.56
CA TYR A 60 13.13 -1.13 -1.23
C TYR A 60 13.26 0.01 -0.24
N GLN A 61 12.66 -0.17 0.94
CA GLN A 61 12.87 0.74 2.06
C GLN A 61 14.04 0.21 2.91
N TRP A 62 15.04 1.06 3.12
CA TRP A 62 16.15 0.79 4.02
C TRP A 62 16.45 2.03 4.85
N SER A 63 16.91 1.82 6.09
CA SER A 63 17.31 2.90 6.98
C SER A 63 18.56 2.48 7.73
N PRO A 64 19.62 3.30 7.77
CA PRO A 64 20.78 3.02 8.61
C PRO A 64 20.39 3.18 10.08
N VAL A 65 20.84 2.23 10.92
CA VAL A 65 20.55 2.23 12.36
C VAL A 65 21.87 2.21 13.10
N ASN A 66 22.07 3.15 14.01
CA ASN A 66 23.28 3.17 14.84
C ASN A 66 23.34 1.91 15.70
N HIS A 67 24.53 1.32 15.85
CA HIS A 67 24.74 0.08 16.60
C HIS A 67 24.32 0.17 18.08
N ARG A 68 24.19 1.38 18.63
CA ARG A 68 23.70 1.58 20.00
C ARG A 68 22.18 1.43 20.13
N VAL A 69 21.43 1.42 19.02
CA VAL A 69 19.97 1.27 19.03
C VAL A 69 19.63 -0.21 19.05
N LYS A 70 18.83 -0.62 20.05
CA LYS A 70 18.31 -1.97 20.20
C LYS A 70 16.78 -1.95 20.02
N GLY A 71 16.24 -3.02 19.44
CA GLY A 71 14.80 -3.18 19.23
C GLY A 71 14.24 -2.53 17.96
N PHE A 72 15.10 -2.01 17.07
CA PHE A 72 14.67 -1.44 15.80
C PHE A 72 14.16 -2.53 14.84
N ASN A 73 12.84 -2.70 14.76
CA ASN A 73 12.18 -3.68 13.92
C ASN A 73 10.98 -3.04 13.20
N VAL A 74 11.13 -2.77 11.90
CA VAL A 74 10.10 -2.13 11.04
C VAL A 74 9.14 -3.14 10.39
N SER A 75 9.11 -4.39 10.85
CA SER A 75 8.14 -5.37 10.39
C SER A 75 6.71 -4.86 10.57
N SER A 76 5.84 -5.11 9.58
CA SER A 76 4.42 -4.78 9.64
C SER A 76 3.66 -5.46 10.79
N ALA A 77 4.24 -6.52 11.38
CA ALA A 77 3.66 -7.21 12.53
C ALA A 77 4.06 -6.59 13.89
N ASN A 78 4.99 -5.64 13.91
CA ASN A 78 5.48 -5.04 15.15
C ASN A 78 4.61 -3.85 15.59
N ASN A 79 3.65 -4.11 16.48
CA ASN A 79 2.80 -3.08 17.07
C ASN A 79 3.43 -2.37 18.28
N GLU A 80 4.60 -2.84 18.73
CA GLU A 80 5.30 -2.37 19.93
C GLU A 80 6.65 -1.71 19.56
N PHE A 81 6.71 -1.06 18.40
CA PHE A 81 7.96 -0.48 17.89
C PHE A 81 8.61 0.47 18.91
N TRP A 82 7.84 1.46 19.39
CA TRP A 82 8.37 2.50 20.28
C TRP A 82 8.74 1.98 21.67
N SER A 83 7.93 1.07 22.24
CA SER A 83 8.17 0.49 23.56
C SER A 83 9.39 -0.45 23.57
N ASN A 84 9.70 -1.09 22.44
CA ASN A 84 10.87 -1.95 22.30
C ASN A 84 12.18 -1.21 22.03
N LEU A 85 12.13 0.09 21.68
CA LEU A 85 13.34 0.86 21.40
C LEU A 85 14.11 1.17 22.69
N SER A 86 15.43 0.95 22.65
CA SER A 86 16.34 1.33 23.71
C SER A 86 17.72 1.70 23.18
N LEU A 87 18.49 2.41 24.01
CA LEU A 87 19.90 2.72 23.74
C LEU A 87 20.78 1.88 24.64
N THR A 88 21.82 1.25 24.07
CA THR A 88 22.84 0.51 24.82
C THR A 88 23.98 1.41 25.31
N SER A 89 24.02 2.67 24.88
CA SER A 89 24.99 3.69 25.34
C SER A 89 24.43 5.11 25.21
N ALA A 90 24.77 5.97 26.18
CA ALA A 90 24.40 7.38 26.18
C ALA A 90 25.11 8.17 25.05
N ASN A 91 26.34 7.77 24.70
CA ASN A 91 27.16 8.47 23.72
C ASN A 91 26.99 7.90 22.31
N LEU A 92 27.11 8.76 21.31
CA LEU A 92 27.25 8.36 19.92
C LEU A 92 28.67 7.82 19.71
N LYS A 93 28.77 6.70 19.00
CA LYS A 93 30.04 6.21 18.43
C LYS A 93 30.13 6.68 16.99
#